data_AF-B0XFP3-F1
#
_entry.id   AF-B0XFP3-F1
#
_cell.length_a   1.000
_cell.length_b   1.000
_cell.length_c   1.000
_cell.angle_alpha   90.00
_cell.angle_beta   90.00
_cell.angle_gamma   90.00
#
_symmetry.space_group_name_H-M   'P 1'
#
loop_
_entity.id
_entity.type
_entity.pdbx_description
1 polymer ?
#
loop_
_entity_poly.entity_id
_entity_poly.type
_entity_poly.pdbx_seq_one_letter_code
_entity_poly.pdbx_strand_id
1 'polypeptide(L)'
;MKSTYGLVFLSIFVSVTLACNHPIKHYTAMGCIASENCIATGCPAFFDCPSLTDRQPDKCYLYGKVYAIGEQVPTEETTGSCVALRCSGVINDEFSRFDEVATFSIAYIECPELFFPRPKNCIRQFKSDQCCSSSFVCGDDRDKLKTCQVGNKTYYEGQRYDVEGDPCKACICTVNSEGGVMEHCFEQKCTFEFTDSDRLLQGAAPVYKKDRCCPVDWRLPSPYDKISQTACNDESNNHKCQYGNLTLNIGDALESVFTAQGTISCRCEIPPLVHCVLEDATVN
;
A
#
# COMPACT_ATOMS: atom_id res chain seq x y z
N MET A 1 -69.01 5.15 10.08
CA MET A 1 -67.62 5.50 9.70
C MET A 1 -66.70 4.44 10.29
N LYS A 2 -66.17 3.52 9.46
CA LYS A 2 -65.22 2.49 9.89
C LYS A 2 -63.81 3.01 9.61
N SER A 3 -63.02 3.21 10.65
CA SER A 3 -61.61 3.63 10.52
C SER A 3 -60.73 2.39 10.52
N THR A 4 -60.07 2.14 9.39
CA THR A 4 -59.13 1.03 9.21
C THR A 4 -57.72 1.59 9.37
N TYR A 5 -57.03 1.23 10.45
CA TYR A 5 -55.62 1.57 10.65
C TYR A 5 -54.75 0.56 9.88
N GLY A 6 -54.09 1.03 8.82
CA GLY A 6 -53.08 0.27 8.09
C GLY A 6 -51.74 0.34 8.83
N LEU A 7 -51.26 -0.82 9.30
CA LEU A 7 -49.91 -1.00 9.80
C LEU A 7 -48.92 -1.00 8.62
N VAL A 8 -48.13 0.07 8.51
CA VAL A 8 -47.00 0.15 7.56
C VAL A 8 -45.80 -0.50 8.24
N PHE A 9 -45.43 -1.70 7.79
CA PHE A 9 -44.15 -2.32 8.14
C PHE A 9 -43.04 -1.61 7.34
N LEU A 10 -42.28 -0.76 8.01
CA LEU A 10 -41.06 -0.17 7.46
C LEU A 10 -39.94 -1.23 7.52
N SER A 11 -39.66 -1.88 6.40
CA SER A 11 -38.51 -2.78 6.27
C SER A 11 -37.23 -1.96 6.19
N ILE A 12 -36.46 -1.95 7.27
CA ILE A 12 -35.13 -1.34 7.33
C ILE A 12 -34.17 -2.27 6.58
N PHE A 13 -33.88 -1.93 5.32
CA PHE A 13 -32.77 -2.54 4.59
C PHE A 13 -31.46 -1.98 5.17
N VAL A 14 -30.78 -2.77 5.99
CA VAL A 14 -29.40 -2.50 6.37
C VAL A 14 -28.54 -2.83 5.16
N SER A 15 -28.13 -1.81 4.41
CA SER A 15 -27.12 -1.95 3.37
C SER A 15 -25.78 -2.28 4.01
N VAL A 16 -25.44 -3.57 4.06
CA VAL A 16 -24.09 -4.01 4.43
C VAL A 16 -23.16 -3.57 3.30
N THR A 17 -22.41 -2.49 3.51
CA THR A 17 -21.30 -2.13 2.64
C THR A 17 -20.22 -3.19 2.81
N LEU A 18 -20.12 -4.14 1.88
CA LEU A 18 -19.01 -5.10 1.87
C LEU A 18 -17.70 -4.33 1.63
N ALA A 19 -16.70 -4.58 2.47
CA ALA A 19 -15.34 -4.10 2.22
C ALA A 19 -14.73 -4.94 1.09
N CYS A 20 -14.02 -4.29 0.17
CA CYS A 20 -13.37 -4.96 -0.94
C CYS A 20 -12.39 -6.03 -0.42
N ASN A 21 -12.53 -7.25 -0.94
CA ASN A 21 -11.73 -8.43 -0.58
C ASN A 21 -10.46 -8.60 -1.43
N HIS A 22 -10.20 -7.69 -2.37
CA HIS A 22 -9.02 -7.69 -3.22
C HIS A 22 -8.05 -6.57 -2.81
N PRO A 23 -6.73 -6.76 -2.99
CA PRO A 23 -5.75 -5.76 -2.60
C PRO A 23 -5.74 -4.59 -3.59
N ILE A 24 -6.18 -3.41 -3.13
CA ILE A 24 -6.27 -2.19 -3.96
C ILE A 24 -5.27 -1.09 -3.56
N LYS A 25 -4.35 -1.37 -2.62
CA LYS A 25 -3.51 -0.33 -2.03
C LYS A 25 -2.54 0.35 -3.00
N HIS A 26 -2.10 -0.36 -4.04
CA HIS A 26 -1.28 0.23 -5.10
C HIS A 26 -2.05 1.27 -5.90
N TYR A 27 -3.34 1.06 -6.20
CA TYR A 27 -4.17 2.07 -6.86
C TYR A 27 -4.33 3.32 -6.01
N THR A 28 -4.69 3.17 -4.73
CA THR A 28 -4.84 4.31 -3.83
C THR A 28 -3.52 5.03 -3.62
N ALA A 29 -2.40 4.29 -3.56
CA ALA A 29 -1.07 4.88 -3.48
C ALA A 29 -0.73 5.69 -4.73
N MET A 30 -1.05 5.23 -5.94
CA MET A 30 -0.81 5.99 -7.17
C MET A 30 -1.82 7.14 -7.39
N GLY A 31 -2.77 7.34 -6.49
CA GLY A 31 -3.83 8.34 -6.63
C GLY A 31 -4.87 8.01 -7.69
N CYS A 32 -5.04 6.74 -8.05
CA CYS A 32 -6.07 6.32 -8.99
C CYS A 32 -7.48 6.56 -8.43
N ILE A 33 -8.42 6.84 -9.33
CA ILE A 33 -9.80 7.17 -9.01
C ILE A 33 -10.67 5.92 -9.17
N ALA A 34 -11.33 5.48 -8.11
CA ALA A 34 -12.25 4.34 -8.14
C ALA A 34 -13.52 4.70 -8.94
N SER A 35 -14.04 3.75 -9.72
CA SER A 35 -15.35 3.87 -10.35
C SER A 35 -16.47 3.97 -9.31
N GLU A 36 -17.52 4.75 -9.59
CA GLU A 36 -18.70 4.85 -8.70
C GLU A 36 -19.47 3.52 -8.56
N ASN A 37 -19.38 2.66 -9.58
CA ASN A 37 -19.99 1.34 -9.56
C ASN A 37 -19.11 0.35 -8.79
N CYS A 38 -19.73 -0.39 -7.87
CA CYS A 38 -19.08 -1.51 -7.17
C CYS A 38 -19.63 -2.85 -7.67
N ILE A 39 -18.75 -3.86 -7.71
CA ILE A 39 -19.13 -5.25 -7.93
C ILE A 39 -19.62 -5.90 -6.63
N ALA A 40 -20.19 -7.11 -6.73
CA ALA A 40 -20.82 -7.81 -5.61
C ALA A 40 -19.91 -8.04 -4.39
N THR A 41 -18.59 -8.03 -4.58
CA THR A 41 -17.57 -8.14 -3.52
C THR A 41 -17.29 -6.82 -2.79
N GLY A 42 -17.99 -5.74 -3.12
CA GLY A 42 -17.77 -4.41 -2.55
C GLY A 42 -16.56 -3.66 -3.12
N CYS A 43 -15.88 -4.25 -4.11
CA CYS A 43 -14.79 -3.60 -4.82
C CYS A 43 -15.31 -2.66 -5.92
N PRO A 44 -14.59 -1.58 -6.25
CA PRO A 44 -14.84 -0.81 -7.47
C PRO A 44 -14.78 -1.71 -8.71
N ALA A 45 -15.60 -1.43 -9.72
CA ALA A 45 -15.58 -2.16 -10.98
C ALA A 45 -14.27 -1.95 -11.76
N PHE A 46 -13.66 -0.77 -11.65
CA PHE A 46 -12.34 -0.44 -12.19
C PHE A 46 -11.76 0.80 -11.49
N PHE A 47 -10.50 1.09 -11.77
CA PHE A 47 -9.85 2.36 -11.44
C PHE A 47 -9.46 3.12 -12.70
N ASP A 48 -9.55 4.45 -12.65
CA ASP A 48 -8.90 5.34 -13.60
C ASP A 48 -7.53 5.76 -13.02
N CYS A 49 -6.46 5.50 -13.75
CA CYS A 49 -5.08 5.70 -13.30
C CYS A 49 -4.29 6.61 -14.26
N PRO A 50 -4.54 7.93 -14.27
CA PRO A 50 -3.78 8.87 -15.10
C PRO A 50 -2.28 8.85 -14.79
N SER A 51 -1.92 8.51 -13.56
CA SER A 51 -0.52 8.32 -13.14
C SER A 51 0.19 7.15 -13.82
N LEU A 52 -0.51 6.32 -14.61
CA LEU A 52 0.08 5.29 -15.46
C LEU A 52 0.00 5.65 -16.95
N THR A 53 -1.12 6.22 -17.41
CA THR A 53 -1.36 6.48 -18.84
C THR A 53 -0.80 7.81 -19.32
N ASP A 54 -0.76 8.82 -18.44
CA ASP A 54 -0.51 10.21 -18.82
C ASP A 54 0.84 10.71 -18.25
N ARG A 55 1.79 9.77 -18.07
CA ARG A 55 3.12 10.08 -17.55
C ARG A 55 3.93 10.89 -18.55
N GLN A 56 4.44 12.03 -18.09
CA GLN A 56 5.38 12.85 -18.82
C GLN A 56 6.81 12.39 -18.48
N PRO A 57 7.69 12.23 -19.49
CA PRO A 57 9.04 11.73 -19.28
C PRO A 57 9.91 12.69 -18.43
N ASP A 58 9.57 13.97 -18.34
CA ASP A 58 10.31 14.97 -17.56
C ASP A 58 9.70 15.23 -16.16
N LYS A 59 8.85 14.33 -15.66
CA LYS A 59 8.17 14.45 -14.37
C LYS A 59 8.31 13.18 -13.52
N CYS A 60 8.35 13.37 -12.21
CA CYS A 60 8.25 12.27 -11.26
C CYS A 60 6.84 12.20 -10.66
N TYR A 61 6.39 10.99 -10.35
CA TYR A 61 5.04 10.71 -9.86
C TYR A 61 5.12 9.99 -8.52
N LEU A 62 4.43 10.50 -7.51
CA LEU A 62 4.39 9.89 -6.18
C LEU A 62 3.12 10.30 -5.44
N TYR A 63 2.38 9.33 -4.90
CA TYR A 63 1.18 9.56 -4.08
C TYR A 63 0.09 10.35 -4.80
N GLY A 64 -0.07 10.10 -6.11
CA GLY A 64 -0.98 10.84 -6.98
C GLY A 64 -0.55 12.29 -7.28
N LYS A 65 0.65 12.69 -6.87
CA LYS A 65 1.21 14.02 -7.11
C LYS A 65 2.29 13.96 -8.19
N VAL A 66 2.43 15.07 -8.90
CA VAL A 66 3.42 15.26 -9.97
C VAL A 66 4.46 16.25 -9.51
N TYR A 67 5.73 15.91 -9.68
CA TYR A 67 6.89 16.71 -9.27
C TYR A 67 7.73 17.08 -10.49
N ALA A 68 8.13 18.33 -10.59
CA ALA A 68 9.05 18.79 -11.62
C ALA A 68 10.50 18.39 -11.30
N ILE A 69 11.35 18.26 -12.32
CA ILE A 69 12.79 18.06 -12.11
C ILE A 69 13.36 19.14 -11.19
N GLY A 70 14.10 18.71 -10.18
CA GLY A 70 14.69 19.56 -9.16
C GLY A 70 13.80 19.77 -7.93
N GLU A 71 12.51 19.43 -7.98
CA GLU A 71 11.57 19.56 -6.88
C GLU A 71 11.83 18.50 -5.80
N GLN A 72 11.72 18.92 -4.53
CA GLN A 72 11.85 18.05 -3.38
C GLN A 72 10.48 17.62 -2.89
N VAL A 73 10.32 16.33 -2.59
CA VAL A 73 9.10 15.83 -1.97
C VAL A 73 9.03 16.35 -0.53
N PRO A 74 7.90 16.90 -0.07
CA PRO A 74 7.74 17.37 1.30
C PRO A 74 8.05 16.27 2.32
N THR A 75 8.68 16.64 3.45
CA THR A 75 9.19 15.66 4.40
C THR A 75 8.05 14.86 5.04
N GLU A 76 6.90 15.48 5.27
CA GLU A 76 5.69 14.84 5.77
C GLU A 76 5.18 13.69 4.88
N GLU A 77 5.51 13.69 3.59
CA GLU A 77 5.16 12.60 2.67
C GLU A 77 6.14 11.42 2.79
N THR A 78 7.38 11.67 3.21
CA THR A 78 8.48 10.69 3.18
C THR A 78 8.98 10.26 4.56
N THR A 79 8.59 10.94 5.64
CA THR A 79 8.95 10.62 7.04
C THR A 79 8.65 9.16 7.37
N GLY A 80 7.48 8.65 6.96
CA GLY A 80 7.08 7.26 7.23
C GLY A 80 7.99 6.22 6.55
N SER A 81 8.65 6.60 5.47
CA SER A 81 9.52 5.74 4.66
C SER A 81 11.01 5.99 4.89
N CYS A 82 11.36 6.91 5.79
CA CYS A 82 12.75 7.18 6.16
C CYS A 82 13.65 7.59 4.99
N VAL A 83 13.11 8.39 4.06
CA VAL A 83 13.84 8.88 2.89
C VAL A 83 13.63 10.37 2.69
N ALA A 84 14.58 11.02 2.04
CA ALA A 84 14.37 12.28 1.35
C ALA A 84 14.39 12.01 -0.16
N LEU A 85 13.43 12.58 -0.88
CA LEU A 85 13.27 12.37 -2.31
C LEU A 85 13.38 13.69 -3.05
N ARG A 86 14.11 13.68 -4.16
CA ARG A 86 14.17 14.79 -5.10
C ARG A 86 13.94 14.28 -6.50
N CYS A 87 12.96 14.85 -7.20
CA CYS A 87 12.74 14.52 -8.59
C CYS A 87 13.98 14.93 -9.38
N SER A 88 14.59 13.95 -10.03
CA SER A 88 15.83 14.09 -10.76
C SER A 88 15.54 13.90 -12.24
N GLY A 89 16.29 14.64 -13.05
CA GLY A 89 16.18 14.51 -14.50
C GLY A 89 16.62 13.13 -14.96
N VAL A 90 16.46 12.92 -16.25
CA VAL A 90 16.93 11.73 -16.95
C VAL A 90 18.42 11.53 -16.68
N ILE A 91 18.76 10.41 -16.04
CA ILE A 91 20.14 9.98 -15.86
C ILE A 91 20.47 9.18 -17.10
N ASN A 92 21.34 9.71 -17.97
CA ASN A 92 21.92 8.96 -19.08
C ASN A 92 23.11 8.17 -18.52
N ASP A 93 22.83 7.05 -17.86
CA ASP A 93 23.86 6.10 -17.43
C ASP A 93 23.76 4.87 -18.34
N GLU A 94 24.90 4.45 -18.89
CA GLU A 94 24.99 3.28 -19.77
C GLU A 94 24.46 1.98 -19.10
N PHE A 95 24.31 2.00 -17.77
CA PHE A 95 23.69 0.94 -16.96
C PHE A 95 22.21 1.16 -16.61
N SER A 96 21.63 2.36 -16.80
CA SER A 96 20.20 2.60 -16.58
C SER A 96 19.39 2.26 -17.82
N ARG A 97 18.52 1.24 -17.73
CA ARG A 97 17.63 0.83 -18.82
C ARG A 97 16.52 1.85 -19.17
N PHE A 98 16.56 3.04 -18.58
CA PHE A 98 15.55 4.09 -18.73
C PHE A 98 16.24 5.46 -18.80
N ASP A 99 17.15 5.61 -19.76
CA ASP A 99 17.84 6.85 -20.16
C ASP A 99 16.88 7.93 -20.72
N GLU A 100 15.58 7.87 -20.42
CA GLU A 100 14.57 8.78 -21.02
C GLU A 100 13.48 9.27 -20.07
N VAL A 101 13.40 8.81 -18.81
CA VAL A 101 12.38 9.27 -17.84
C VAL A 101 12.97 9.80 -16.53
N ALA A 102 12.34 10.83 -15.99
CA ALA A 102 12.67 11.41 -14.70
C ALA A 102 12.33 10.43 -13.57
N THR A 103 13.23 10.34 -12.58
CA THR A 103 13.12 9.42 -11.44
C THR A 103 13.48 10.14 -10.14
N PHE A 104 13.12 9.57 -8.99
CA PHE A 104 13.53 10.16 -7.72
C PHE A 104 14.98 9.77 -7.39
N SER A 105 15.81 10.77 -7.09
CA SER A 105 17.03 10.55 -6.30
C SER A 105 16.61 10.30 -4.86
N ILE A 106 17.07 9.18 -4.29
CA ILE A 106 16.72 8.73 -2.95
C ILE A 106 17.91 8.95 -2.02
N ALA A 107 17.69 9.68 -0.93
CA ALA A 107 18.61 9.72 0.20
C ALA A 107 17.98 8.99 1.39
N TYR A 108 18.55 7.85 1.76
CA TYR A 108 18.10 7.09 2.92
C TYR A 108 18.53 7.78 4.21
N ILE A 109 17.60 7.93 5.13
CA ILE A 109 17.87 8.42 6.48
C ILE A 109 18.33 7.22 7.30
N GLU A 110 19.61 7.22 7.67
CA GLU A 110 20.17 6.18 8.53
C GLU A 110 19.74 6.39 9.97
N CYS A 111 18.97 5.43 10.49
CA CYS A 111 18.53 5.44 11.88
C CYS A 111 19.56 4.73 12.77
N PRO A 112 20.27 5.44 13.68
CA PRO A 112 21.34 4.86 14.50
C PRO A 112 20.89 3.62 15.29
N GLU A 113 19.62 3.60 15.69
CA GLU A 113 18.99 2.47 16.34
C GLU A 113 19.09 1.11 15.65
N LEU A 114 19.24 1.09 14.33
CA LEU A 114 19.29 -0.13 13.53
C LEU A 114 20.70 -0.74 13.54
N PHE A 115 21.72 0.04 13.86
CA PHE A 115 23.12 -0.37 13.89
C PHE A 115 23.60 -0.78 15.28
N PHE A 116 22.88 -0.41 16.33
CA PHE A 116 23.23 -0.74 17.70
C PHE A 116 22.12 -1.54 18.40
N PRO A 117 22.47 -2.59 19.17
CA PRO A 117 21.46 -3.33 19.92
C PRO A 117 20.73 -2.38 20.86
N ARG A 118 19.41 -2.53 20.94
CA ARG A 118 18.61 -1.78 21.91
C ARG A 118 19.19 -2.06 23.30
N PRO A 119 19.53 -1.02 24.08
CA PRO A 119 19.98 -1.24 25.45
C PRO A 119 18.91 -2.01 26.23
N LYS A 120 19.33 -2.92 27.12
CA LYS A 120 18.40 -3.71 27.93
C LYS A 120 17.55 -2.78 28.78
N ASN A 121 16.28 -3.15 28.98
CA ASN A 121 15.35 -2.42 29.84
C ASN A 121 15.00 -1.00 29.35
N CYS A 122 15.05 -0.76 28.03
CA CYS A 122 14.76 0.55 27.45
C CYS A 122 13.65 0.50 26.39
N ILE A 123 12.91 1.60 26.26
CA ILE A 123 11.88 1.84 25.23
C ILE A 123 12.35 2.96 24.30
N ARG A 124 12.22 2.74 22.98
CA ARG A 124 12.49 3.76 21.96
C ARG A 124 11.35 4.78 21.95
N GLN A 125 11.72 6.05 21.89
CA GLN A 125 10.76 7.16 21.87
C GLN A 125 10.65 7.73 20.45
N PHE A 126 9.46 7.67 19.87
CA PHE A 126 9.16 8.19 18.54
C PHE A 126 8.33 9.47 18.61
N LYS A 127 8.53 10.34 17.63
CA LYS A 127 7.68 11.50 17.37
C LYS A 127 6.98 11.31 16.03
N SER A 128 5.81 11.92 15.86
CA SER A 128 4.97 11.75 14.67
C SER A 128 5.63 12.31 13.39
N ASP A 129 6.50 13.30 13.53
CA ASP A 129 7.21 13.97 12.45
C ASP A 129 8.62 13.39 12.19
N GLN A 130 8.96 12.26 12.83
CA GLN A 130 10.30 11.67 12.73
C GLN A 130 10.26 10.22 12.28
N CYS A 131 11.13 9.90 11.33
CA CYS A 131 11.37 8.53 10.88
C CYS A 131 12.00 7.69 12.00
N CYS A 132 13.10 8.21 12.58
CA CYS A 132 13.88 7.51 13.59
C CYS A 132 13.38 7.84 15.00
N SER A 133 13.72 6.98 15.95
CA SER A 133 13.56 7.23 17.37
C SER A 133 14.43 8.41 17.80
N SER A 134 13.82 9.30 18.58
CA SER A 134 14.45 10.51 19.10
C SER A 134 15.31 10.26 20.34
N SER A 135 14.98 9.21 21.10
CA SER A 135 15.67 8.86 22.35
C SER A 135 15.30 7.45 22.84
N PHE A 136 15.87 7.09 23.99
CA PHE A 136 15.47 5.92 24.78
C PHE A 136 15.12 6.35 26.20
N VAL A 137 14.14 5.67 26.80
CA VAL A 137 13.84 5.76 28.23
C VAL A 137 14.09 4.40 28.85
N CYS A 138 14.85 4.36 29.95
CA CYS A 138 15.43 3.13 30.50
C CYS A 138 15.20 3.02 32.01
N GLY A 139 15.33 1.81 32.56
CA GLY A 139 15.37 1.62 34.00
C GLY A 139 14.08 2.06 34.70
N ASP A 140 14.21 2.62 35.90
CA ASP A 140 13.08 3.09 36.70
C ASP A 140 12.27 4.19 35.99
N ASP A 141 12.90 4.98 35.12
CA ASP A 141 12.19 6.03 34.38
C ASP A 141 11.28 5.46 33.30
N ARG A 142 11.62 4.28 32.76
CA ARG A 142 10.70 3.55 31.88
C ARG A 142 9.44 3.14 32.63
N ASP A 143 9.60 2.66 33.85
CA ASP A 143 8.48 2.12 34.65
C ASP A 143 7.52 3.22 35.12
N LYS A 144 7.95 4.48 35.04
CA LYS A 144 7.11 5.66 35.28
C LYS A 144 6.36 6.13 34.03
N LEU A 145 6.70 5.62 32.84
CA LEU A 145 5.98 5.98 31.62
C LEU A 145 4.54 5.51 31.71
N LYS A 146 3.61 6.34 31.25
CA LYS A 146 2.23 5.91 31.10
C LYS A 146 2.11 4.88 30.00
N THR A 147 0.99 4.19 29.96
CA THR A 147 0.78 3.10 29.02
C THR A 147 -0.56 3.20 28.29
N CYS A 148 -0.53 2.82 27.01
CA CYS A 148 -1.70 2.58 26.17
C CYS A 148 -2.08 1.10 26.23
N GLN A 149 -3.37 0.84 26.48
CA GLN A 149 -3.95 -0.50 26.35
C GLN A 149 -4.64 -0.60 24.99
N VAL A 150 -4.14 -1.49 24.14
CA VAL A 150 -4.61 -1.65 22.76
C VAL A 150 -4.89 -3.14 22.55
N GLY A 151 -6.17 -3.49 22.59
CA GLY A 151 -6.59 -4.88 22.70
C GLY A 151 -6.00 -5.53 23.96
N ASN A 152 -5.23 -6.60 23.78
CA ASN A 152 -4.56 -7.33 24.86
C ASN A 152 -3.08 -6.95 25.04
N LYS A 153 -2.63 -5.86 24.41
CA LYS A 153 -1.23 -5.40 24.45
C LYS A 153 -1.12 -4.07 25.17
N THR A 154 -0.02 -3.92 25.91
CA THR A 154 0.34 -2.69 26.61
C THR A 154 1.55 -2.06 25.92
N TYR A 155 1.44 -0.79 25.56
CA TYR A 155 2.51 0.00 24.95
C TYR A 155 2.87 1.16 25.86
N TYR A 156 4.16 1.47 25.99
CA TYR A 156 4.62 2.61 26.79
C TYR A 156 4.48 3.91 26.00
N GLU A 157 4.31 5.02 26.71
CA GLU A 157 4.35 6.36 26.12
C GLU A 157 5.59 6.54 25.23
N GLY A 158 5.37 7.12 24.04
CA GLY A 158 6.36 7.31 22.97
C GLY A 158 6.70 6.05 22.18
N GLN A 159 6.19 4.87 22.55
CA GLN A 159 6.42 3.64 21.80
C GLN A 159 5.57 3.60 20.52
N ARG A 160 6.23 3.34 19.39
CA ARG A 160 5.58 3.00 18.12
C ARG A 160 5.25 1.51 18.04
N TYR A 161 4.12 1.16 17.45
CA TYR A 161 3.69 -0.22 17.22
C TYR A 161 2.82 -0.35 15.96
N ASP A 162 2.82 -1.56 15.39
CA ASP A 162 1.93 -1.93 14.29
C ASP A 162 0.59 -2.43 14.85
N VAL A 163 -0.50 -2.08 14.18
CA VAL A 163 -1.85 -2.46 14.63
C VAL A 163 -2.14 -3.90 14.21
N GLU A 164 -2.49 -4.73 15.17
CA GLU A 164 -2.85 -6.12 14.90
C GLU A 164 -4.15 -6.21 14.08
N GLY A 165 -4.13 -6.97 13.00
CA GLY A 165 -5.25 -7.09 12.06
C GLY A 165 -5.36 -5.95 11.04
N ASP A 166 -4.56 -4.89 11.15
CA ASP A 166 -4.49 -3.80 10.18
C ASP A 166 -3.02 -3.55 9.78
N PRO A 167 -2.50 -4.27 8.77
CA PRO A 167 -1.10 -4.15 8.37
C PRO A 167 -0.80 -2.80 7.72
N CYS A 168 -1.81 -1.97 7.45
CA CYS A 168 -1.64 -0.64 6.87
C CYS A 168 -1.49 0.45 7.93
N LYS A 169 -1.65 0.13 9.22
CA LYS A 169 -1.73 1.12 10.28
C LYS A 169 -0.64 0.91 11.33
N ALA A 170 0.09 1.99 11.61
CA ALA A 170 1.01 2.06 12.72
C ALA A 170 0.60 3.22 13.63
N CYS A 171 0.88 3.10 14.93
CA CYS A 171 0.51 4.10 15.91
C CYS A 171 1.66 4.37 16.87
N ILE A 172 1.64 5.55 17.49
CA ILE A 172 2.48 5.91 18.61
C ILE A 172 1.58 6.07 19.83
N CYS A 173 1.95 5.41 20.93
CA CYS A 173 1.29 5.62 22.21
C CYS A 173 1.65 7.02 22.73
N THR A 174 0.65 7.89 22.88
CA THR A 174 0.85 9.29 23.29
C THR A 174 0.01 9.62 24.51
N VAL A 175 0.44 10.62 25.27
CA VAL A 175 -0.28 11.13 26.44
C VAL A 175 -0.57 12.60 26.19
N ASN A 176 -1.82 13.00 26.35
CA ASN A 176 -2.21 14.39 26.22
C ASN A 176 -1.80 15.22 27.46
N SER A 177 -1.94 16.54 27.38
CA SER A 177 -1.57 17.47 28.45
C SER A 177 -2.33 17.26 29.77
N GLU A 178 -3.53 16.68 29.72
CA GLU A 178 -4.37 16.35 30.88
C GLU A 178 -4.01 14.96 31.46
N GLY A 179 -3.08 14.27 30.82
CA GLY A 179 -2.62 12.97 31.22
C GLY A 179 -3.46 11.80 30.72
N GLY A 180 -4.45 12.06 29.87
CA GLY A 180 -5.23 11.07 29.13
C GLY A 180 -4.40 10.40 28.05
N VAL A 181 -4.62 9.11 27.90
CA VAL A 181 -3.88 8.27 26.95
C VAL A 181 -4.59 8.32 25.60
N MET A 182 -3.86 8.60 24.54
CA MET A 182 -4.36 8.65 23.16
C MET A 182 -3.39 8.02 22.19
N GLU A 183 -3.91 7.48 21.09
CA GLU A 183 -3.10 6.88 20.03
C GLU A 183 -2.95 7.90 18.90
N HIS A 184 -1.72 8.16 18.48
CA HIS A 184 -1.47 8.89 17.24
C HIS A 184 -1.14 7.90 16.14
N CYS A 185 -2.13 7.58 15.32
CA CYS A 185 -2.02 6.59 14.25
C CYS A 185 -1.85 7.24 12.88
N PHE A 186 -1.09 6.57 12.03
CA PHE A 186 -0.87 6.97 10.65
C PHE A 186 -0.91 5.74 9.74
N GLU A 187 -1.28 6.00 8.51
CA GLU A 187 -1.35 4.99 7.47
C GLU A 187 0.00 4.84 6.77
N GLN A 188 0.42 3.59 6.59
CA GLN A 188 1.61 3.27 5.82
C GLN A 188 1.37 3.54 4.33
N LYS A 189 2.21 4.40 3.76
CA LYS A 189 2.25 4.64 2.32
C LYS A 189 3.16 3.64 1.62
N CYS A 190 2.76 3.22 0.42
CA CYS A 190 3.50 2.22 -0.35
C CYS A 190 4.57 2.89 -1.22
N THR A 191 5.82 2.46 -1.08
CA THR A 191 6.99 3.17 -1.63
C THR A 191 7.36 2.83 -3.07
N PHE A 192 6.59 1.94 -3.72
CA PHE A 192 6.95 1.36 -5.02
C PHE A 192 7.11 2.40 -6.14
N GLU A 193 6.46 3.56 -6.06
CA GLU A 193 6.61 4.62 -7.06
C GLU A 193 8.02 5.24 -7.09
N PHE A 194 8.85 5.01 -6.07
CA PHE A 194 10.27 5.36 -6.08
C PHE A 194 11.21 4.17 -5.87
N THR A 195 10.76 3.05 -5.28
CA THR A 195 11.60 1.84 -5.12
C THR A 195 11.53 0.87 -6.30
N ASP A 196 10.40 0.81 -7.00
CA ASP A 196 10.11 -0.18 -8.05
C ASP A 196 9.45 0.48 -9.28
N SER A 197 9.73 1.78 -9.47
CA SER A 197 9.12 2.60 -10.51
C SER A 197 9.39 2.06 -11.91
N ASP A 198 10.57 1.46 -12.11
CA ASP A 198 10.99 0.81 -13.33
C ASP A 198 10.12 -0.41 -13.65
N ARG A 199 9.79 -1.22 -12.64
CA ARG A 199 8.93 -2.39 -12.81
C ARG A 199 7.50 -1.99 -13.12
N LEU A 200 6.99 -0.98 -12.41
CA LEU A 200 5.67 -0.40 -12.68
C LEU A 200 5.55 0.06 -14.14
N LEU A 201 6.55 0.80 -14.63
CA LEU A 201 6.60 1.30 -16.01
C LEU A 201 6.75 0.20 -17.07
N GLN A 202 7.32 -0.94 -16.70
CA GLN A 202 7.38 -2.13 -17.57
C GLN A 202 6.06 -2.92 -17.62
N GLY A 203 4.99 -2.41 -17.00
CA GLY A 203 3.69 -3.08 -16.98
C GLY A 203 3.66 -4.30 -16.06
N ALA A 204 4.49 -4.30 -15.01
CA ALA A 204 4.49 -5.36 -14.00
C ALA A 204 3.21 -5.38 -13.17
N ALA A 205 2.85 -6.58 -12.70
CA ALA A 205 1.73 -6.78 -11.79
C ALA A 205 2.21 -6.73 -10.33
N PRO A 206 1.53 -5.99 -9.43
CA PRO A 206 1.87 -6.00 -8.01
C PRO A 206 1.64 -7.38 -7.38
N VAL A 207 2.62 -7.85 -6.61
CA VAL A 207 2.55 -9.11 -5.86
C VAL A 207 2.30 -8.81 -4.39
N TYR A 208 1.13 -9.21 -3.92
CA TYR A 208 0.75 -9.10 -2.52
C TYR A 208 1.07 -10.38 -1.77
N LYS A 209 1.43 -10.23 -0.50
CA LYS A 209 1.52 -11.33 0.46
C LYS A 209 0.50 -11.09 1.57
N LYS A 210 -0.03 -12.18 2.13
CA LYS A 210 -0.92 -12.12 3.28
C LYS A 210 -0.30 -11.30 4.41
N ASP A 211 -1.14 -10.53 5.11
CA ASP A 211 -0.76 -9.69 6.26
C ASP A 211 0.24 -8.57 5.90
N ARG A 212 0.28 -8.14 4.64
CA ARG A 212 1.07 -6.98 4.16
C ARG A 212 0.15 -5.96 3.50
N CYS A 213 0.31 -4.69 3.88
CA CYS A 213 -0.47 -3.60 3.32
C CYS A 213 -0.14 -3.32 1.85
N CYS A 214 1.16 -3.29 1.54
CA CYS A 214 1.69 -2.92 0.24
C CYS A 214 2.16 -4.16 -0.53
N PRO A 215 2.27 -4.07 -1.87
CA PRO A 215 2.95 -5.09 -2.65
C PRO A 215 4.34 -5.36 -2.07
N VAL A 216 4.71 -6.63 -1.98
CA VAL A 216 6.05 -7.05 -1.53
C VAL A 216 7.02 -7.27 -2.67
N ASP A 217 6.49 -7.40 -3.89
CA ASP A 217 7.25 -7.56 -5.13
C ASP A 217 6.38 -7.15 -6.32
N TRP A 218 6.96 -7.17 -7.52
CA TRP A 218 6.29 -6.91 -8.79
C TRP A 218 6.69 -7.97 -9.81
N ARG A 219 5.71 -8.72 -10.33
CA ARG A 219 5.93 -9.73 -11.38
C ARG A 219 6.10 -9.01 -12.72
N LEU A 220 7.30 -9.06 -13.26
CA LEU A 220 7.60 -8.50 -14.58
C LEU A 220 6.98 -9.36 -15.70
N PRO A 221 6.44 -8.73 -16.75
CA PRO A 221 5.97 -9.45 -17.93
C PRO A 221 7.11 -10.19 -18.64
N SER A 222 6.84 -11.43 -19.02
CA SER A 222 7.72 -12.30 -19.78
C SER A 222 7.09 -12.61 -21.14
N PRO A 223 7.89 -12.75 -22.22
CA PRO A 223 7.36 -13.20 -23.51
C PRO A 223 6.76 -14.62 -23.48
N TYR A 224 7.03 -15.38 -22.41
CA TYR A 224 6.48 -16.72 -22.20
C TYR A 224 5.22 -16.72 -21.33
N ASP A 225 4.80 -15.58 -20.79
CA ASP A 225 3.58 -15.50 -20.00
C ASP A 225 2.35 -15.76 -20.88
N LYS A 226 1.42 -16.54 -20.34
CA LYS A 226 0.18 -16.94 -21.02
C LYS A 226 -1.00 -16.84 -20.08
N ILE A 227 -2.17 -16.59 -20.66
CA ILE A 227 -3.46 -16.71 -19.97
C ILE A 227 -3.76 -18.21 -19.85
N SER A 228 -3.86 -18.70 -18.61
CA SER A 228 -4.08 -20.12 -18.29
C SER A 228 -5.57 -20.44 -18.12
N GLN A 229 -6.36 -19.44 -17.72
CA GLN A 229 -7.79 -19.55 -17.49
C GLN A 229 -8.45 -18.31 -18.07
N THR A 230 -9.46 -18.53 -18.91
CA THR A 230 -10.30 -17.46 -19.45
C THR A 230 -11.62 -17.45 -18.69
N ALA A 231 -12.07 -16.28 -18.26
CA ALA A 231 -13.35 -16.18 -17.58
C ALA A 231 -14.51 -16.62 -18.49
N CYS A 232 -15.50 -17.31 -17.92
CA CYS A 232 -16.71 -17.72 -18.65
C CYS A 232 -17.72 -16.57 -18.87
N ASN A 233 -17.36 -15.32 -18.55
CA ASN A 233 -18.27 -14.18 -18.49
C ASN A 233 -18.08 -13.20 -19.66
N ASP A 234 -19.18 -12.52 -19.95
CA ASP A 234 -19.50 -11.73 -21.14
C ASP A 234 -18.42 -10.73 -21.57
N GLU A 235 -18.02 -10.77 -22.86
CA GLU A 235 -17.07 -9.85 -23.50
C GLU A 235 -17.54 -8.37 -23.52
N SER A 236 -18.70 -8.08 -22.91
CA SER A 236 -19.39 -6.78 -22.95
C SER A 236 -18.83 -5.73 -21.99
N ASN A 237 -17.89 -6.09 -21.11
CA ASN A 237 -17.21 -5.12 -20.24
C ASN A 237 -15.98 -4.53 -20.95
N ASN A 238 -16.01 -3.21 -21.22
CA ASN A 238 -14.93 -2.51 -21.90
C ASN A 238 -13.66 -2.35 -21.04
N HIS A 239 -13.73 -2.62 -19.73
CA HIS A 239 -12.59 -2.49 -18.84
C HIS A 239 -11.76 -3.78 -18.79
N LYS A 240 -10.45 -3.66 -19.03
CA LYS A 240 -9.51 -4.79 -19.13
C LYS A 240 -8.24 -4.50 -18.34
N CYS A 241 -7.58 -5.54 -17.85
CA CYS A 241 -6.28 -5.39 -17.21
C CYS A 241 -5.15 -5.49 -18.24
N GLN A 242 -4.11 -4.68 -18.06
CA GLN A 242 -2.88 -4.72 -18.83
C GLN A 242 -1.77 -5.38 -18.01
N TYR A 243 -0.96 -6.17 -18.70
CA TYR A 243 0.24 -6.80 -18.14
C TYR A 243 1.28 -6.98 -19.26
N GLY A 244 2.24 -6.06 -19.31
CA GLY A 244 3.12 -5.90 -20.48
C GLY A 244 2.31 -5.74 -21.76
N ASN A 245 2.46 -6.70 -22.69
CA ASN A 245 1.72 -6.73 -23.96
C ASN A 245 0.43 -7.55 -23.91
N LEU A 246 0.13 -8.19 -22.77
CA LEU A 246 -1.09 -8.98 -22.61
C LEU A 246 -2.22 -8.09 -22.09
N THR A 247 -3.39 -8.23 -22.72
CA THR A 247 -4.64 -7.64 -22.26
C THR A 247 -5.57 -8.76 -21.78
N LEU A 248 -5.95 -8.70 -20.51
CA LEU A 248 -6.76 -9.72 -19.83
C LEU A 248 -8.18 -9.20 -19.61
N ASN A 249 -9.18 -10.03 -19.88
CA ASN A 249 -10.55 -9.76 -19.47
C ASN A 249 -10.70 -9.97 -17.96
N ILE A 250 -11.71 -9.36 -17.36
CA ILE A 250 -12.00 -9.57 -15.93
C ILE A 250 -12.30 -11.05 -15.68
N GLY A 251 -11.61 -11.63 -14.70
CA GLY A 251 -11.62 -13.04 -14.33
C GLY A 251 -10.55 -13.90 -15.02
N ASP A 252 -9.85 -13.39 -16.03
CA ASP A 252 -8.74 -14.11 -16.66
C ASP A 252 -7.57 -14.26 -15.68
N ALA A 253 -6.88 -15.40 -15.76
CA ALA A 253 -5.72 -15.72 -14.93
C ALA A 253 -4.48 -16.01 -15.78
N LEU A 254 -3.31 -15.56 -15.31
CA LEU A 254 -2.03 -15.96 -15.89
C LEU A 254 -1.63 -17.36 -15.40
N GLU A 255 -0.73 -18.02 -16.11
CA GLU A 255 -0.02 -19.19 -15.56
C GLU A 255 0.71 -18.80 -14.25
N SER A 256 0.57 -19.64 -13.23
CA SER A 256 1.23 -19.45 -11.94
C SER A 256 2.73 -19.72 -12.05
N VAL A 257 3.52 -18.97 -11.29
CA VAL A 257 4.98 -19.10 -11.27
C VAL A 257 5.42 -19.65 -9.91
N PHE A 258 6.25 -20.69 -9.94
CA PHE A 258 6.84 -21.28 -8.74
C PHE A 258 8.20 -20.66 -8.48
N THR A 259 8.38 -20.14 -7.27
CA THR A 259 9.62 -19.52 -6.80
C THR A 259 10.12 -20.22 -5.54
N ALA A 260 11.34 -19.91 -5.10
CA ALA A 260 11.85 -20.39 -3.82
C ALA A 260 11.03 -19.89 -2.61
N GLN A 261 10.29 -18.78 -2.76
CA GLN A 261 9.48 -18.18 -1.70
C GLN A 261 8.07 -18.78 -1.64
N GLY A 262 7.58 -19.33 -2.76
CA GLY A 262 6.20 -19.80 -2.87
C GLY A 262 5.66 -19.73 -4.30
N THR A 263 4.34 -19.80 -4.42
CA THR A 263 3.63 -19.77 -5.69
C THR A 263 3.02 -18.39 -5.92
N ILE A 264 3.33 -17.76 -7.05
CA ILE A 264 2.73 -16.51 -7.49
C ILE A 264 1.58 -16.82 -8.44
N SER A 265 0.37 -16.43 -8.05
CA SER A 265 -0.84 -16.58 -8.88
C SER A 265 -1.40 -15.19 -9.19
N CYS A 266 -1.71 -14.93 -10.46
CA CYS A 266 -2.13 -13.60 -10.93
C CYS A 266 -3.45 -13.65 -11.70
N ARG A 267 -4.32 -12.67 -11.45
CA ARG A 267 -5.65 -12.54 -12.09
C ARG A 267 -6.00 -11.09 -12.38
N CYS A 268 -6.81 -10.89 -13.42
CA CYS A 268 -7.48 -9.62 -13.66
C CYS A 268 -8.79 -9.58 -12.87
N GLU A 269 -8.79 -9.00 -11.68
CA GLU A 269 -10.03 -8.84 -10.88
C GLU A 269 -10.59 -7.42 -10.97
N ILE A 270 -9.71 -6.41 -10.95
CA ILE A 270 -10.06 -4.99 -10.96
C ILE A 270 -9.12 -4.26 -11.93
N PRO A 271 -9.56 -3.85 -13.12
CA PRO A 271 -8.76 -3.06 -14.06
C PRO A 271 -8.24 -1.75 -13.45
N PRO A 272 -7.11 -1.19 -13.93
CA PRO A 272 -6.41 -1.53 -15.17
C PRO A 272 -5.21 -2.49 -15.03
N LEU A 273 -4.82 -2.91 -13.84
CA LEU A 273 -3.67 -3.79 -13.60
C LEU A 273 -4.09 -5.20 -13.24
N VAL A 274 -3.28 -6.17 -13.67
CA VAL A 274 -3.33 -7.54 -13.14
C VAL A 274 -2.82 -7.55 -11.70
N HIS A 275 -3.46 -8.32 -10.81
CA HIS A 275 -3.02 -8.46 -9.43
C HIS A 275 -2.46 -9.85 -9.19
N CYS A 276 -1.38 -9.94 -8.41
CA CYS A 276 -0.77 -11.19 -8.02
C CYS A 276 -0.81 -11.39 -6.50
N VAL A 277 -0.88 -12.64 -6.09
CA VAL A 277 -0.72 -13.07 -4.69
C VAL A 277 0.40 -14.10 -4.61
N LEU A 278 1.30 -13.92 -3.65
CA LEU A 278 2.31 -14.89 -3.26
C LEU A 278 1.77 -15.74 -2.10
N GLU A 279 1.59 -17.02 -2.36
CA GLU A 279 1.29 -18.03 -1.37
C GLU A 279 2.59 -18.72 -0.95
N ASP A 280 2.93 -18.65 0.34
CA ASP A 280 4.17 -19.23 0.87
C ASP A 280 4.27 -20.72 0.53
N ALA A 281 5.48 -21.18 0.20
CA ALA A 281 5.72 -22.60 0.00
C ALA A 281 5.31 -23.36 1.28
N THR A 282 4.40 -24.32 1.15
CA THR A 282 4.04 -25.20 2.27
C THR A 282 5.28 -25.96 2.69
N VAL A 283 5.87 -25.58 3.82
CA VAL A 283 6.89 -26.38 4.49
C VAL A 283 6.16 -27.58 5.09
N ASN A 284 6.16 -28.70 4.35
CA ASN A 284 5.76 -30.00 4.89
C ASN A 284 6.81 -30.51 5.88
#